data_AF-A0A9E2A3C5-F1
#
_entry.id   AF-A0A9E2A3C5-F1
#
_cell.length_a   1.000
_cell.length_b   1.000
_cell.length_c   1.000
_cell.angle_alpha   90.00
_cell.angle_beta   90.00
_cell.angle_gamma   90.00
#
_symmetry.space_group_name_H-M   'P 1'
#
loop_
_entity.id
_entity.type
_entity.pdbx_description
1 polymer ?
#
loop_
_entity_poly.entity_id
_entity_poly.type
_entity_poly.pdbx_seq_one_letter_code
_entity_poly.pdbx_strand_id
1 'polypeptide(L)'
;MKNILAAILIMFPALSLAGIAPAELDGLAADAQEQVVEWRRWLHQNPELGNREVNTSAYIAQALREMGLEPRTGIAHTGVVAVIQGGKPG
;
A
#
# COMPACT_ATOMS: atom_id res chain seq x y z
N MET A 1 51.73 6.21 -9.98
CA MET A 1 50.83 7.29 -10.44
C MET A 1 49.42 6.72 -10.30
N LYS A 2 48.75 6.66 -9.15
CA LYS A 2 48.50 7.68 -8.13
C LYS A 2 48.08 9.02 -8.77
N ASN A 3 46.75 9.20 -8.82
CA ASN A 3 46.05 10.49 -8.75
C ASN A 3 45.72 11.17 -10.09
N ILE A 4 44.85 10.59 -10.92
CA ILE A 4 44.14 11.37 -11.94
C ILE A 4 42.68 10.90 -11.96
N LEU A 5 41.76 11.86 -11.84
CA LEU A 5 40.28 11.76 -11.95
C LEU A 5 39.51 11.36 -10.69
N ALA A 6 39.82 12.03 -9.58
CA ALA A 6 38.77 12.52 -8.68
C ALA A 6 37.97 13.62 -9.41
N ALA A 7 37.03 13.25 -10.29
CA ALA A 7 36.20 14.22 -11.03
C ALA A 7 34.88 13.63 -11.59
N ILE A 8 34.31 12.61 -10.94
CA ILE A 8 32.90 12.23 -11.15
C ILE A 8 32.16 12.43 -9.83
N LEU A 9 32.29 13.66 -9.33
CA LEU A 9 31.37 14.26 -8.39
C LEU A 9 30.59 15.28 -9.21
N ILE A 10 29.26 15.34 -9.03
CA ILE A 10 28.30 16.22 -9.73
C ILE A 10 27.71 15.62 -11.02
N MET A 11 26.99 14.50 -10.88
CA MET A 11 25.69 14.37 -11.55
C MET A 11 24.87 13.28 -10.85
N PHE A 12 24.54 13.48 -9.58
CA PHE A 12 23.34 12.85 -9.06
C PHE A 12 22.19 13.64 -9.71
N PRO A 13 21.39 13.04 -10.60
CA PRO A 13 20.25 13.75 -11.15
C PRO A 13 19.40 14.16 -9.95
N ALA A 14 18.97 15.42 -9.92
CA ALA A 14 18.02 15.89 -8.94
C ALA A 14 16.83 14.92 -8.97
N LEU A 15 16.78 14.03 -7.99
CA LEU A 15 15.71 13.07 -7.85
C LEU A 15 14.46 13.92 -7.63
N SER A 16 13.60 13.95 -8.65
CA SER A 16 12.34 14.69 -8.62
C SER A 16 11.64 14.41 -7.28
N LEU A 17 11.50 15.45 -6.47
CA LEU A 17 10.79 15.40 -5.20
C LEU A 17 9.30 15.65 -5.44
N ALA A 18 8.72 15.09 -6.50
CA ALA A 18 7.30 15.22 -6.78
C ALA A 18 6.54 14.32 -5.79
N GLY A 19 6.05 14.92 -4.70
CA GLY A 19 4.93 14.33 -3.97
C GLY A 19 3.69 14.37 -4.85
N ILE A 20 2.77 13.43 -4.65
CA ILE A 20 1.49 13.41 -5.36
C ILE A 20 0.74 14.69 -5.01
N ALA A 21 0.31 15.47 -6.01
CA ALA A 21 -0.45 16.68 -5.78
C ALA A 21 -1.85 16.33 -5.22
N PRO A 22 -2.47 17.17 -4.37
CA PRO A 22 -3.81 16.87 -3.83
C PRO A 22 -4.85 16.52 -4.90
N ALA A 23 -4.88 17.26 -6.01
CA ALA A 23 -5.79 17.01 -7.12
C ALA A 23 -5.54 15.66 -7.84
N GLU A 24 -4.28 15.19 -7.86
CA GLU A 24 -3.93 13.89 -8.41
C GLU A 24 -4.37 12.75 -7.46
N LEU A 25 -4.21 12.94 -6.14
CA LEU A 25 -4.75 12.01 -5.13
C LEU A 25 -6.27 11.90 -5.23
N ASP A 26 -6.97 13.03 -5.40
CA ASP A 26 -8.41 13.06 -5.56
C ASP A 26 -8.85 12.29 -6.82
N GLY A 27 -8.09 12.42 -7.92
CA GLY A 27 -8.30 11.63 -9.14
C GLY A 27 -8.16 10.13 -8.90
N LEU A 28 -7.05 9.71 -8.27
CA LEU A 28 -6.82 8.29 -7.92
C LEU A 28 -7.89 7.73 -6.97
N ALA A 29 -8.37 8.53 -6.03
CA ALA A 29 -9.43 8.14 -5.12
C ALA A 29 -10.78 7.98 -5.85
N ALA A 30 -11.08 8.87 -6.80
CA ALA A 30 -12.26 8.76 -7.65
C ALA A 30 -12.22 7.48 -8.51
N ASP A 31 -11.06 7.15 -9.08
CA ASP A 31 -10.87 5.93 -9.86
C ASP A 31 -11.09 4.66 -9.02
N ALA A 32 -10.74 4.69 -7.73
CA ALA A 32 -10.95 3.58 -6.80
C ALA A 32 -12.39 3.46 -6.27
N GLN A 33 -13.28 4.42 -6.54
CA GLN A 33 -14.59 4.53 -5.91
C GLN A 33 -15.47 3.30 -6.16
N GLU A 34 -15.51 2.79 -7.39
CA GLU A 34 -16.34 1.62 -7.73
C GLU A 34 -15.90 0.38 -6.93
N GLN A 35 -14.58 0.18 -6.81
CA GLN A 35 -14.00 -0.92 -6.06
C GLN A 35 -14.31 -0.80 -4.55
N VAL A 36 -14.25 0.40 -3.98
CA VAL A 36 -14.62 0.63 -2.56
C VAL A 36 -16.10 0.33 -2.33
N VAL A 37 -16.98 0.71 -3.27
CA VAL A 37 -18.41 0.39 -3.20
C VAL A 37 -18.64 -1.13 -3.24
N GLU A 38 -17.92 -1.84 -4.09
CA GLU A 38 -17.97 -3.30 -4.17
C GLU A 38 -17.54 -3.94 -2.84
N TRP A 39 -16.38 -3.56 -2.30
CA TRP A 39 -15.90 -4.04 -1.00
C TRP A 39 -16.93 -3.79 0.10
N ARG A 40 -17.50 -2.58 0.14
CA ARG A 40 -18.55 -2.24 1.11
C ARG A 40 -19.77 -3.15 0.95
N ARG A 41 -20.22 -3.42 -0.28
CA ARG A 41 -21.38 -4.29 -0.52
C ARG A 41 -21.10 -5.72 -0.08
N TRP A 42 -19.94 -6.26 -0.41
CA TRP A 42 -19.54 -7.60 0.01
C TRP A 42 -19.46 -7.71 1.53
N LEU A 43 -18.74 -6.79 2.19
CA LEU A 43 -18.61 -6.78 3.65
C LEU A 43 -19.96 -6.63 4.36
N HIS A 44 -20.86 -5.81 3.81
CA HIS A 44 -22.20 -5.61 4.38
C HIS A 44 -23.12 -6.82 4.19
N GLN A 45 -22.91 -7.62 3.13
CA GLN A 45 -23.64 -8.86 2.90
C GLN A 45 -23.08 -10.05 3.69
N ASN A 46 -21.84 -9.97 4.17
CA ASN A 46 -21.13 -11.03 4.87
C ASN A 46 -20.68 -10.60 6.28
N PRO A 47 -21.59 -10.16 7.18
CA PRO A 47 -21.20 -9.80 8.54
C PRO A 47 -20.79 -11.03 9.35
N GLU A 48 -19.73 -10.89 10.15
CA GLU A 48 -19.27 -11.91 11.09
C GLU A 48 -19.27 -11.39 12.52
N LEU A 49 -19.29 -12.31 13.49
CA LEU A 49 -19.26 -11.96 14.91
C LEU A 49 -17.85 -11.57 15.35
N GLY A 50 -17.79 -10.78 16.42
CA GLY A 50 -16.53 -10.40 17.08
C GLY A 50 -15.67 -11.61 17.43
N ASN A 51 -14.38 -11.54 17.10
CA ASN A 51 -13.36 -12.60 17.26
C ASN A 51 -13.65 -13.88 16.43
N ARG A 52 -14.48 -13.78 15.39
CA ARG A 52 -14.85 -14.88 14.48
C ARG A 52 -14.93 -14.43 13.02
N GLU A 53 -14.20 -13.38 12.66
CA GLU A 53 -14.16 -12.74 11.35
C GLU A 53 -13.28 -13.51 10.34
N VAL A 54 -13.53 -14.82 10.20
CA VAL A 54 -12.67 -15.73 9.42
C VAL A 54 -12.72 -15.38 7.93
N ASN A 55 -13.91 -15.17 7.37
CA ASN A 55 -14.06 -14.87 5.95
C ASN A 55 -13.67 -13.42 5.65
N THR A 56 -13.98 -12.49 6.54
CA THR A 56 -13.64 -11.07 6.44
C THR A 56 -12.12 -10.87 6.44
N SER A 57 -11.41 -11.54 7.36
CA SER A 57 -9.95 -11.48 7.40
C SER A 57 -9.30 -12.08 6.15
N ALA A 58 -9.83 -13.20 5.64
CA ALA A 58 -9.37 -13.78 4.38
C ALA A 58 -9.61 -12.85 3.18
N TYR A 59 -10.77 -12.19 3.13
CA TYR A 59 -11.12 -11.23 2.09
C TYR A 59 -10.18 -10.01 2.07
N ILE A 60 -9.92 -9.42 3.24
CA ILE A 60 -8.97 -8.30 3.38
C ILE A 60 -7.56 -8.73 2.96
N ALA A 61 -7.10 -9.90 3.41
CA ALA A 61 -5.78 -10.41 3.02
C ALA A 61 -5.68 -10.63 1.51
N GLN A 62 -6.74 -11.11 0.86
CA GLN A 62 -6.75 -11.29 -0.58
C GLN A 62 -6.70 -9.95 -1.32
N ALA A 63 -7.51 -8.97 -0.93
CA ALA A 63 -7.49 -7.63 -1.52
C ALA A 63 -6.10 -6.97 -1.39
N LEU A 64 -5.43 -7.13 -0.24
CA LEU A 64 -4.07 -6.62 -0.05
C LEU A 64 -3.04 -7.31 -0.95
N ARG A 65 -3.16 -8.62 -1.17
CA ARG A 65 -2.29 -9.35 -2.13
C ARG A 65 -2.52 -8.88 -3.56
N GLU A 66 -3.76 -8.62 -3.96
CA GLU A 66 -4.10 -8.09 -5.29
C GLU A 66 -3.53 -6.69 -5.52
N MET A 67 -3.34 -5.90 -4.45
CA MET A 67 -2.62 -4.62 -4.48
C MET A 67 -1.09 -4.77 -4.52
N GLY A 68 -0.56 -6.00 -4.54
CA GLY A 68 0.88 -6.28 -4.54
C GLY A 68 1.53 -6.14 -3.16
N LEU A 69 0.74 -6.18 -2.08
CA LEU A 69 1.25 -6.18 -0.71
C LEU A 69 1.41 -7.61 -0.17
N GLU A 70 2.20 -7.75 0.89
CA GLU A 70 2.47 -9.02 1.56
C GLU A 70 1.82 -9.03 2.96
N PRO A 71 0.49 -9.29 3.06
CA PRO A 71 -0.21 -9.28 4.34
C PRO A 71 0.19 -10.46 5.22
N ARG A 72 0.49 -10.17 6.47
CA ARG A 72 0.63 -11.14 7.57
C ARG A 72 -0.74 -11.39 8.19
N THR A 73 -1.19 -12.64 8.18
CA THR A 73 -2.49 -13.08 8.72
C THR A 73 -2.33 -13.88 10.02
N GLY A 74 -3.44 -14.18 10.70
CA GLY A 74 -3.44 -15.04 11.90
C GLY A 74 -2.99 -14.33 13.18
N ILE A 75 -2.92 -13.01 13.16
CA ILE A 75 -2.55 -12.20 14.33
C ILE A 75 -3.77 -12.15 15.26
N ALA A 76 -3.64 -12.65 16.50
CA ALA A 76 -4.77 -12.73 17.42
C ALA A 76 -6.04 -13.37 16.78
N HIS A 77 -5.84 -14.47 16.04
CA HIS A 77 -6.85 -15.22 15.27
C HIS A 77 -7.19 -14.60 13.91
N THR A 78 -7.82 -13.42 13.86
CA THR A 78 -8.38 -12.83 12.62
C THR A 78 -7.69 -11.55 12.15
N GLY A 79 -6.64 -11.10 12.84
CA GLY A 79 -5.89 -9.90 12.49
C GLY A 79 -5.07 -10.05 11.20
N VAL A 80 -5.06 -8.97 10.41
CA VAL A 80 -4.32 -8.84 9.15
C VAL A 80 -3.50 -7.54 9.19
N VAL A 81 -2.21 -7.63 8.86
CA VAL A 81 -1.30 -6.47 8.78
C VAL A 81 -0.51 -6.52 7.48
N ALA A 82 -0.52 -5.44 6.72
CA ALA A 82 0.38 -5.23 5.58
C ALA A 82 1.16 -3.93 5.78
N VAL A 83 2.40 -3.90 5.29
CA VAL A 83 3.30 -2.74 5.39
C VAL A 83 3.51 -2.15 4.00
N ILE A 84 3.25 -0.86 3.86
CA ILE A 84 3.62 -0.10 2.65
C ILE A 84 4.96 0.58 2.95
N GLN A 85 6.02 0.16 2.28
CA GLN A 85 7.36 0.71 2.47
C GLN A 85 7.51 2.02 1.69
N GLY A 86 7.69 3.14 2.40
CA GLY A 86 7.97 4.43 1.79
C GLY A 86 9.40 4.54 1.23
N GLY A 87 9.62 5.45 0.29
CA GLY A 87 10.90 5.65 -0.40
C GLY A 87 11.87 6.64 0.27
N LYS A 88 11.53 7.24 1.42
CA LYS A 88 12.37 8.22 2.13
C LYS A 88 12.70 7.72 3.55
N PRO A 89 13.89 8.04 4.09
CA PRO A 89 14.15 7.84 5.52
C PRO A 89 13.20 8.71 6.35
N GLY A 90 12.80 8.18 7.51
CA GLY A 90 11.87 8.83 8.44
C GLY A 90 12.47 10.02 9.18
#